data_AF-A0A2V1GTR2-F1
#
_entry.id   AF-A0A2V1GTR2-F1
#
_cell.length_a   1.000
_cell.length_b   1.000
_cell.length_c   1.000
_cell.angle_alpha   90.00
_cell.angle_beta   90.00
_cell.angle_gamma   90.00
#
_symmetry.space_group_name_H-M   'P 1'
#
loop_
_entity.id
_entity.type
_entity.pdbx_description
1 polymer ?
#
loop_
_entity_poly.entity_id
_entity_poly.type
_entity_poly.pdbx_seq_one_letter_code
_entity_poly.pdbx_strand_id
1 'polypeptide(L)'
;MPSPRAILYDPKENPFLHVISRCVRRGWLCGEDPTLLKKHRKNYDHRRQWIVDRIDRLSKAFAVDIAAYAVMSNHYHLVVYIDVERAKNWDIKQVLLHYCKVFSPHPWVKDYLDPSKRQLLTQMQTQWVEETADTIYRKRLYSISWFMRSINEPLARMANAEDLCKGRFWEGRFKAQALLDQQALLTCMAYVDLNPLRAGIAQTPESSNYTSVQVRVETELPASNHRRKKSRKTNGQRRYDYNFARLKPFVDSETKSSINIKDKIHSLPFKLKDYLELVDASARMARTDKKYHMDDSLPPIFERLEIETNARWWASAMSGRSTVMASARQFAHAMGSALNLKQFKERVKQQTETWRQQTLSPGKQPPS
;
A
#
# COMPACT_ATOMS: atom_id res chain seq x y z
N MET A 1 25.71 -12.30 -2.22
CA MET A 1 24.99 -11.02 -2.48
C MET A 1 23.48 -11.23 -2.33
N PRO A 2 22.75 -10.32 -1.67
CA PRO A 2 21.29 -10.37 -1.60
C PRO A 2 20.68 -10.18 -3.00
N SER A 3 19.62 -10.92 -3.33
CA SER A 3 18.95 -10.82 -4.63
C SER A 3 18.29 -9.43 -4.83
N PRO A 4 18.32 -8.87 -6.05
CA PRO A 4 17.59 -7.64 -6.38
C PRO A 4 16.09 -7.75 -6.07
N ARG A 5 15.48 -6.63 -5.65
CA ARG A 5 14.04 -6.57 -5.36
C ARG A 5 13.15 -6.87 -6.55
N ALA A 6 13.62 -6.57 -7.75
CA ALA A 6 12.90 -6.90 -8.98
C ALA A 6 12.72 -8.42 -9.16
N ILE A 7 13.63 -9.24 -8.60
CA ILE A 7 13.53 -10.71 -8.61
C ILE A 7 12.58 -11.18 -7.51
N LEU A 8 12.71 -10.61 -6.31
CA LEU A 8 11.90 -11.01 -5.16
C LEU A 8 10.42 -10.64 -5.35
N TYR A 9 10.14 -9.49 -5.96
CA TYR A 9 8.81 -8.91 -6.09
C TYR A 9 8.47 -8.71 -7.56
N ASP A 10 8.52 -9.81 -8.32
CA ASP A 10 8.07 -9.85 -9.70
C ASP A 10 6.54 -9.68 -9.74
N PRO A 11 6.03 -8.53 -10.22
CA PRO A 11 4.59 -8.24 -10.18
C PRO A 11 3.77 -9.10 -11.14
N LYS A 12 4.39 -9.81 -12.09
CA LYS A 12 3.66 -10.77 -12.95
C LYS A 12 3.24 -12.01 -12.18
N GLU A 13 4.13 -12.48 -11.31
CA GLU A 13 3.94 -13.70 -10.52
C GLU A 13 3.26 -13.39 -9.18
N ASN A 14 3.61 -12.25 -8.58
CA ASN A 14 3.16 -11.86 -7.24
C ASN A 14 2.74 -10.38 -7.22
N PRO A 15 1.53 -10.08 -7.73
CA PRO A 15 1.10 -8.69 -7.89
C PRO A 15 0.74 -8.03 -6.55
N PHE A 16 0.45 -8.81 -5.50
CA PHE A 16 0.15 -8.30 -4.17
C PHE A 16 1.39 -8.27 -3.27
N LEU A 17 1.64 -7.11 -2.65
CA LEU A 17 2.75 -6.93 -1.71
C LEU A 17 2.26 -6.26 -0.42
N HIS A 18 2.77 -6.70 0.71
CA HIS A 18 2.79 -5.93 1.96
C HIS A 18 4.05 -5.11 2.02
N VAL A 19 3.94 -3.79 2.22
CA VAL A 19 5.10 -2.89 2.33
C VAL A 19 5.03 -2.02 3.57
N ILE A 20 6.19 -1.76 4.16
CA ILE A 20 6.33 -1.06 5.43
C ILE A 20 7.49 -0.08 5.36
N SER A 21 7.28 1.17 5.77
CA SER A 21 8.36 2.13 6.02
C SER A 21 8.32 2.61 7.45
N ARG A 22 9.48 2.68 8.10
CA ARG A 22 9.65 3.04 9.52
C ARG A 22 10.70 4.13 9.69
N CYS A 23 10.46 5.06 10.62
CA CYS A 23 11.34 6.18 10.93
C CYS A 23 12.56 5.76 11.76
N VAL A 24 13.70 6.40 11.50
CA VAL A 24 14.98 6.18 12.21
C VAL A 24 14.79 6.39 13.72
N ARG A 25 15.46 5.56 14.54
CA ARG A 25 15.56 5.72 16.02
C ARG A 25 14.20 5.83 16.72
N ARG A 26 13.14 5.24 16.14
CA ARG A 26 11.74 5.39 16.61
C ARG A 26 11.27 6.86 16.66
N GLY A 27 11.85 7.72 15.82
CA GLY A 27 11.36 9.08 15.63
C GLY A 27 9.86 9.07 15.31
N TRP A 28 9.14 10.04 15.85
CA TRP A 28 7.69 10.11 15.71
C TRP A 28 7.34 10.71 14.35
N LEU A 29 6.81 9.85 13.49
CA LEU A 29 6.22 10.21 12.21
C LEU A 29 4.94 11.02 12.42
N CYS A 30 4.15 10.62 13.41
CA CYS A 30 2.85 11.21 13.75
C CYS A 30 2.62 11.08 15.26
N GLY A 31 1.76 11.92 15.83
CA GLY A 31 1.43 11.92 17.25
C GLY A 31 2.52 12.55 18.11
N GLU A 32 2.51 12.24 19.40
CA GLU A 32 3.44 12.77 20.39
C GLU A 32 4.47 11.73 20.82
N ASP A 33 5.73 12.13 21.00
CA ASP A 33 6.74 11.25 21.56
C ASP A 33 6.52 11.03 23.08
N PRO A 34 6.10 9.83 23.53
CA PRO A 34 5.84 9.55 24.92
C PRO A 34 7.14 9.46 25.74
N THR A 35 8.30 9.31 25.08
CA THR A 35 9.60 9.29 25.76
C THR A 35 10.03 10.68 26.22
N LEU A 36 9.45 11.74 25.64
CA LEU A 36 9.64 13.11 26.08
C LEU A 36 8.71 13.45 27.26
N LEU A 37 9.19 14.34 28.13
CA LEU A 37 8.36 14.95 29.18
C LEU A 37 7.16 15.65 28.55
N LYS A 38 5.97 15.51 29.15
CA LYS A 38 4.70 16.02 28.60
C LYS A 38 4.77 17.48 28.14
N LYS A 39 5.45 18.36 28.90
CA LYS A 39 5.64 19.78 28.57
C LYS A 39 6.47 20.06 27.31
N HIS A 40 7.23 19.08 26.84
CA HIS A 40 8.10 19.17 25.65
C HIS A 40 7.58 18.32 24.49
N ARG A 41 6.43 17.65 24.64
CA ARG A 41 5.83 16.89 23.55
C ARG A 41 5.27 17.86 22.51
N LYS A 42 5.60 17.60 21.25
CA LYS A 42 4.96 18.22 20.10
C LYS A 42 4.11 17.15 19.43
N ASN A 43 2.87 17.50 19.09
CA ASN A 43 1.97 16.62 18.37
C ASN A 43 2.19 16.78 16.86
N TYR A 44 2.40 15.66 16.17
CA TYR A 44 2.59 15.59 14.72
C TYR A 44 1.47 14.82 13.98
N ASP A 45 0.29 14.68 14.56
CA ASP A 45 -0.81 13.91 13.96
C ASP A 45 -1.29 14.47 12.62
N HIS A 46 -1.09 15.77 12.34
CA HIS A 46 -1.37 16.34 11.02
C HIS A 46 -0.59 15.66 9.90
N ARG A 47 0.60 15.10 10.19
CA ARG A 47 1.41 14.35 9.23
C ARG A 47 0.74 13.06 8.76
N ARG A 48 -0.24 12.51 9.50
CA ARG A 48 -1.03 11.35 9.06
C ARG A 48 -1.74 11.65 7.75
N GLN A 49 -2.31 12.86 7.64
CA GLN A 49 -3.01 13.24 6.43
C GLN A 49 -2.06 13.48 5.27
N TRP A 50 -0.84 13.97 5.51
CA TRP A 50 0.18 14.06 4.45
C TRP A 50 0.46 12.70 3.82
N ILE A 51 0.49 11.64 4.62
CA ILE A 51 0.71 10.27 4.15
C ILE A 51 -0.49 9.80 3.32
N VAL A 52 -1.71 9.96 3.84
CA VAL A 52 -2.94 9.53 3.15
C VAL A 52 -3.13 10.27 1.83
N ASP A 53 -2.98 11.60 1.80
CA ASP A 53 -3.08 12.40 0.58
C ASP A 53 -2.02 11.98 -0.45
N ARG A 54 -0.81 11.66 0.03
CA ARG A 54 0.28 11.22 -0.86
C ARG A 54 -0.04 9.85 -1.46
N ILE A 55 -0.50 8.90 -0.66
CA ILE A 55 -0.91 7.57 -1.13
C ILE A 55 -2.05 7.69 -2.15
N ASP A 56 -3.07 8.51 -1.85
CA ASP A 56 -4.20 8.75 -2.76
C ASP A 56 -3.74 9.29 -4.11
N ARG A 57 -2.93 10.36 -4.10
CA ARG A 57 -2.38 10.96 -5.32
C ARG A 57 -1.59 9.95 -6.15
N LEU A 58 -0.77 9.12 -5.50
CA LEU A 58 0.04 8.13 -6.19
C LEU A 58 -0.81 6.99 -6.74
N SER A 59 -1.85 6.53 -6.03
CA SER A 59 -2.78 5.49 -6.53
C SER A 59 -3.53 5.90 -7.80
N LYS A 60 -3.72 7.22 -8.01
CA LYS A 60 -4.34 7.78 -9.22
C LYS A 60 -3.35 7.96 -10.38
N ALA A 61 -2.06 7.91 -10.11
CA ALA A 61 -0.99 8.17 -11.07
C ALA A 61 -0.29 6.88 -11.50
N PHE A 62 0.06 6.03 -10.54
CA PHE A 62 0.73 4.76 -10.77
C PHE A 62 -0.28 3.68 -11.13
N ALA A 63 0.17 2.63 -11.80
CA ALA A 63 -0.60 1.40 -11.93
C ALA A 63 -0.46 0.53 -10.67
N VAL A 64 -0.66 1.16 -9.50
CA VAL A 64 -0.56 0.52 -8.18
C VAL A 64 -1.80 0.89 -7.38
N ASP A 65 -2.61 -0.11 -7.02
CA ASP A 65 -3.81 0.08 -6.20
C ASP A 65 -3.51 -0.22 -4.72
N ILE A 66 -4.28 0.39 -3.83
CA ILE A 66 -4.16 0.18 -2.37
C ILE A 66 -5.27 -0.77 -1.92
N ALA A 67 -4.90 -1.97 -1.48
CA ALA A 67 -5.86 -2.93 -0.93
C ALA A 67 -6.16 -2.66 0.55
N ALA A 68 -5.13 -2.30 1.32
CA ALA A 68 -5.26 -1.90 2.72
C ALA A 68 -4.13 -0.94 3.14
N TYR A 69 -4.36 -0.14 4.18
CA TYR A 69 -3.32 0.69 4.80
C TYR A 69 -3.60 0.95 6.28
N ALA A 70 -2.53 1.23 7.03
CA ALA A 70 -2.62 1.77 8.38
C ALA A 70 -1.45 2.74 8.64
N VAL A 71 -1.76 3.97 9.04
CA VAL A 71 -0.76 4.96 9.45
C VAL A 71 -0.55 4.87 10.95
N MET A 72 0.65 4.48 11.37
CA MET A 72 1.05 4.38 12.77
C MET A 72 1.94 5.57 13.17
N SER A 73 2.24 5.70 14.45
CA SER A 73 2.97 6.86 14.96
C SER A 73 4.44 6.96 14.53
N ASN A 74 5.09 5.85 14.17
CA ASN A 74 6.49 5.84 13.70
C ASN A 74 6.73 4.99 12.44
N HIS A 75 5.66 4.49 11.83
CA HIS A 75 5.71 3.71 10.59
C HIS A 75 4.33 3.72 9.93
N TYR A 76 4.24 3.22 8.70
CA TYR A 76 2.97 2.93 8.06
C TYR A 76 3.06 1.59 7.33
N HIS A 77 1.90 0.95 7.17
CA HIS A 77 1.72 -0.30 6.43
C HIS A 77 0.86 -0.05 5.21
N LEU A 78 1.21 -0.66 4.06
CA LEU A 78 0.37 -0.73 2.87
C LEU A 78 0.28 -2.18 2.39
N VAL A 79 -0.89 -2.60 1.96
CA VAL A 79 -1.07 -3.75 1.06
C VAL A 79 -1.41 -3.19 -0.30
N VAL A 80 -0.59 -3.49 -1.30
CA VAL A 80 -0.68 -2.92 -2.64
C VAL A 80 -0.85 -4.00 -3.70
N TYR A 81 -1.51 -3.64 -4.79
CA TYR A 81 -1.63 -4.46 -6.00
C TYR A 81 -0.94 -3.73 -7.16
N ILE A 82 0.00 -4.39 -7.83
CA ILE A 82 0.72 -3.84 -8.98
C ILE A 82 0.09 -4.39 -10.27
N ASP A 83 -0.47 -3.48 -11.07
CA ASP A 83 -1.16 -3.83 -12.32
C ASP A 83 -0.28 -3.53 -13.54
N VAL A 84 0.59 -4.49 -13.88
CA VAL A 84 1.52 -4.35 -15.00
C VAL A 84 0.77 -4.23 -16.33
N GLU A 85 -0.32 -4.98 -16.49
CA GLU A 85 -1.09 -5.00 -17.73
C GLU A 85 -1.82 -3.67 -17.96
N ARG A 86 -2.39 -3.06 -16.90
CA ARG A 86 -2.90 -1.68 -16.97
C ARG A 86 -1.83 -0.70 -17.45
N ALA A 87 -0.62 -0.80 -16.91
CA ALA A 87 0.46 0.09 -17.33
C ALA A 87 0.92 -0.17 -18.77
N LYS A 88 0.86 -1.41 -19.28
CA LYS A 88 1.20 -1.74 -20.67
C LYS A 88 0.14 -1.27 -21.67
N ASN A 89 -1.12 -1.32 -21.28
CA ASN A 89 -2.25 -0.93 -22.12
C ASN A 89 -2.38 0.58 -22.32
N TRP A 90 -1.65 1.40 -21.55
CA TRP A 90 -1.62 2.84 -21.76
C TRP A 90 -0.93 3.22 -23.07
N ASP A 91 -1.53 4.12 -23.84
CA ASP A 91 -0.81 4.79 -24.91
C ASP A 91 0.26 5.77 -24.36
N ILE A 92 1.12 6.29 -25.23
CA ILE A 92 2.19 7.22 -24.83
C ILE A 92 1.63 8.44 -24.11
N LYS A 93 0.54 9.02 -24.62
CA LYS A 93 -0.08 10.21 -24.03
C LYS A 93 -0.58 9.92 -22.61
N GLN A 94 -1.20 8.76 -22.39
CA GLN A 94 -1.63 8.30 -21.09
C GLN A 94 -0.45 8.11 -20.13
N VAL A 95 0.64 7.47 -20.57
CA VAL A 95 1.86 7.32 -19.74
C VAL A 95 2.39 8.69 -19.31
N LEU A 96 2.51 9.64 -20.25
CA LEU A 96 2.97 11.00 -19.95
C LEU A 96 2.04 11.71 -18.96
N LEU A 97 0.73 11.67 -19.19
CA LEU A 97 -0.27 12.28 -18.29
C LEU A 97 -0.22 11.67 -16.89
N HIS A 98 -0.08 10.35 -16.79
CA HIS A 98 0.06 9.64 -15.52
C HIS A 98 1.35 10.03 -14.78
N TYR A 99 2.47 10.14 -15.50
CA TYR A 99 3.74 10.60 -14.94
C TYR A 99 3.66 12.05 -14.42
N CYS A 100 3.03 12.94 -15.19
CA CYS A 100 2.87 14.36 -14.85
C CYS A 100 1.99 14.62 -13.62
N LYS A 101 1.14 13.66 -13.21
CA LYS A 101 0.36 13.78 -11.97
C LYS A 101 1.25 13.90 -10.73
N VAL A 102 2.50 13.43 -10.79
CA VAL A 102 3.40 13.32 -9.62
C VAL A 102 4.72 14.04 -9.85
N PHE A 103 5.26 13.94 -11.06
CA PHE A 103 6.58 14.45 -11.39
C PHE A 103 6.49 15.66 -12.31
N SER A 104 7.41 16.61 -12.14
CA SER A 104 7.56 17.72 -13.07
C SER A 104 7.98 17.20 -14.46
N PRO A 105 7.22 17.48 -15.53
CA PRO A 105 7.60 17.03 -16.87
C PRO A 105 8.77 17.83 -17.43
N HIS A 106 9.57 17.16 -18.27
CA HIS A 106 10.53 17.81 -19.17
C HIS A 106 9.81 18.80 -20.10
N PRO A 107 10.44 19.94 -20.51
CA PRO A 107 9.81 20.89 -21.43
C PRO A 107 9.21 20.25 -22.67
N TRP A 108 9.94 19.37 -23.36
CA TRP A 108 9.41 18.65 -24.53
C TRP A 108 8.20 17.76 -24.23
N VAL A 109 8.09 17.21 -23.01
CA VAL A 109 6.89 16.47 -22.60
C VAL A 109 5.70 17.41 -22.45
N LYS A 110 5.90 18.62 -21.90
CA LYS A 110 4.83 19.64 -21.82
C LYS A 110 4.37 20.03 -23.22
N ASP A 111 5.30 20.32 -24.12
CA ASP A 111 5.00 20.74 -25.49
C ASP A 111 4.35 19.59 -26.28
N TYR A 112 4.78 18.34 -26.07
CA TYR A 112 4.15 17.16 -26.70
C TYR A 112 2.70 16.95 -26.24
N LEU A 113 2.39 17.26 -24.98
CA LEU A 113 1.04 17.15 -24.43
C LEU A 113 0.11 18.31 -24.81
N ASP A 114 0.67 19.44 -25.28
CA ASP A 114 -0.05 20.61 -25.76
C ASP A 114 -0.26 20.51 -27.29
N PRO A 115 -1.49 20.33 -27.79
CA PRO A 115 -1.75 20.19 -29.23
C PRO A 115 -1.20 21.33 -30.09
N SER A 116 -1.15 22.56 -29.55
CA SER A 116 -0.67 23.74 -30.29
C SER A 116 0.85 23.76 -30.43
N LYS A 117 1.57 23.19 -29.47
CA LYS A 117 3.04 23.17 -29.44
C LYS A 117 3.62 21.87 -29.96
N ARG A 118 2.86 20.77 -29.92
CA ARG A 118 3.32 19.47 -30.41
C ARG A 118 3.78 19.52 -31.87
N GLN A 119 3.13 20.32 -32.70
CA GLN A 119 3.49 20.50 -34.12
C GLN A 119 4.83 21.24 -34.30
N LEU A 120 5.30 21.96 -33.28
CA LEU A 120 6.57 22.70 -33.30
C LEU A 120 7.76 21.83 -32.88
N LEU A 121 7.51 20.64 -32.33
CA LEU A 121 8.57 19.71 -31.95
C LEU A 121 9.24 19.14 -33.19
N THR A 122 10.57 19.07 -33.17
CA THR A 122 11.30 18.36 -34.20
C THR A 122 11.02 16.86 -34.11
N GLN A 123 11.30 16.12 -35.18
CA GLN A 123 11.17 14.67 -35.20
C GLN A 123 11.99 14.01 -34.07
N MET A 124 13.23 14.46 -33.84
CA MET A 124 14.08 13.94 -32.78
C MET A 124 13.52 14.20 -31.39
N GLN A 125 12.95 15.38 -31.14
CA GLN A 125 12.33 15.71 -29.86
C GLN A 125 11.09 14.84 -29.61
N THR A 126 10.27 14.65 -30.65
CA THR A 126 9.08 13.79 -30.61
C THR A 126 9.48 12.35 -30.29
N GLN A 127 10.44 11.80 -31.02
CA GLN A 127 10.95 10.45 -30.82
C GLN A 127 11.51 10.26 -29.41
N TRP A 128 12.31 11.23 -28.91
CA TRP A 128 12.84 11.18 -27.55
C TRP A 128 11.73 11.10 -26.49
N VAL A 129 10.66 11.89 -26.66
CA VAL A 129 9.53 11.88 -25.71
C VAL A 129 8.82 10.53 -25.71
N GLU A 130 8.57 9.96 -26.90
CA GLU A 130 7.89 8.67 -27.06
C GLU A 130 8.73 7.51 -26.49
N GLU A 131 10.02 7.45 -26.82
CA GLU A 131 10.95 6.46 -26.30
C GLU A 131 11.11 6.57 -24.78
N THR A 132 11.23 7.80 -24.25
CA THR A 132 11.33 8.04 -22.80
C THR A 132 10.06 7.61 -22.08
N ALA A 133 8.89 7.91 -22.65
CA ALA A 133 7.61 7.49 -22.09
C ALA A 133 7.54 5.96 -22.00
N ASP A 134 7.84 5.27 -23.10
CA ASP A 134 7.68 3.82 -23.17
C ASP A 134 8.72 3.04 -22.36
N THR A 135 9.99 3.44 -22.45
CA THR A 135 11.10 2.67 -21.87
C THR A 135 11.38 3.03 -20.41
N ILE A 136 11.11 4.27 -20.01
CA ILE A 136 11.43 4.79 -18.66
C ILE A 136 10.15 5.04 -17.86
N TYR A 137 9.28 5.95 -18.31
CA TYR A 137 8.17 6.41 -17.47
C TYR A 137 7.16 5.30 -17.19
N ARG A 138 6.79 4.52 -18.21
CA ARG A 138 5.90 3.36 -18.07
C ARG A 138 6.42 2.39 -17.00
N LYS A 139 7.71 2.01 -17.07
CA LYS A 139 8.35 1.12 -16.09
C LYS A 139 8.33 1.67 -14.67
N ARG A 140 8.52 2.99 -14.52
CA ARG A 140 8.43 3.65 -13.21
C ARG A 140 7.02 3.60 -12.63
N LEU A 141 6.00 3.77 -13.46
CA LEU A 141 4.60 3.87 -13.04
C LEU A 141 4.00 2.55 -12.52
N TYR A 142 4.60 1.39 -12.79
CA TYR A 142 4.23 0.13 -12.14
C TYR A 142 5.33 -0.43 -11.21
N SER A 143 6.38 0.35 -10.91
CA SER A 143 7.47 -0.09 -10.04
C SER A 143 7.18 0.22 -8.58
N ILE A 144 7.13 -0.81 -7.73
CA ILE A 144 6.98 -0.63 -6.26
C ILE A 144 8.08 0.23 -5.65
N SER A 145 9.31 0.14 -6.18
CA SER A 145 10.42 0.95 -5.68
C SER A 145 10.22 2.44 -5.98
N TRP A 146 9.73 2.77 -7.18
CA TRP A 146 9.39 4.15 -7.53
C TRP A 146 8.16 4.66 -6.78
N PHE A 147 7.16 3.80 -6.59
CA PHE A 147 5.98 4.12 -5.78
C PHE A 147 6.39 4.49 -4.34
N MET A 148 7.14 3.62 -3.67
CA MET A 148 7.60 3.85 -2.29
C MET A 148 8.58 5.02 -2.17
N ARG A 149 9.46 5.22 -3.16
CA ARG A 149 10.31 6.43 -3.21
C ARG A 149 9.46 7.70 -3.30
N SER A 150 8.41 7.67 -4.12
CA SER A 150 7.52 8.80 -4.32
C SER A 150 6.66 9.11 -3.10
N ILE A 151 6.45 8.15 -2.19
CA ILE A 151 5.88 8.39 -0.85
C ILE A 151 6.95 8.96 0.08
N ASN A 152 8.05 8.25 0.22
CA ASN A 152 8.99 8.47 1.32
C ASN A 152 9.84 9.73 1.19
N GLU A 153 10.30 10.07 -0.02
CA GLU A 153 11.20 11.21 -0.20
C GLU A 153 10.52 12.55 0.15
N PRO A 154 9.32 12.88 -0.39
CA PRO A 154 8.68 14.14 -0.06
C PRO A 154 8.31 14.24 1.42
N LEU A 155 7.83 13.15 2.02
CA LEU A 155 7.50 13.10 3.45
C LEU A 155 8.73 13.31 4.33
N ALA A 156 9.86 12.69 4.00
CA ALA A 156 11.12 12.91 4.72
C ALA A 156 11.58 14.37 4.62
N ARG A 157 11.50 14.95 3.42
CA ARG A 157 11.88 16.35 3.19
C ARG A 157 10.99 17.32 3.97
N MET A 158 9.68 17.10 3.96
CA MET A 158 8.70 17.91 4.69
C MET A 158 8.88 17.78 6.21
N ALA A 159 9.02 16.56 6.73
CA ALA A 159 9.22 16.32 8.15
C ALA A 159 10.54 16.91 8.66
N ASN A 160 11.65 16.68 7.96
CA ASN A 160 12.95 17.27 8.31
C ASN A 160 12.91 18.81 8.29
N ALA A 161 12.22 19.41 7.32
CA ALA A 161 12.05 20.86 7.26
C ALA A 161 11.23 21.40 8.44
N GLU A 162 10.12 20.74 8.81
CA GLU A 162 9.31 21.11 9.97
C GLU A 162 10.05 20.89 11.30
N ASP A 163 10.91 19.87 11.37
CA ASP A 163 11.74 19.55 12.53
C ASP A 163 13.04 20.37 12.56
N LEU A 164 13.25 21.28 11.60
CA LEU A 164 14.45 22.12 11.44
C LEU A 164 15.75 21.31 11.49
N CYS A 165 15.74 20.10 10.94
CA CYS A 165 16.88 19.19 10.96
C CYS A 165 17.25 18.68 9.55
N LYS A 166 18.43 18.05 9.46
CA LYS A 166 18.93 17.41 8.23
C LYS A 166 19.27 15.96 8.52
N GLY A 167 19.24 15.13 7.48
CA GLY A 167 19.69 13.74 7.56
C GLY A 167 18.60 12.72 7.25
N ARG A 168 18.87 11.48 7.65
CA ARG A 168 18.05 10.32 7.29
C ARG A 168 16.81 10.24 8.17
N PHE A 169 15.63 10.30 7.54
CA PHE A 169 14.36 10.18 8.24
C PHE A 169 13.86 8.72 8.37
N TRP A 170 14.05 7.89 7.34
CA TRP A 170 13.61 6.48 7.31
C TRP A 170 14.74 5.50 7.64
N GLU A 171 14.51 4.45 8.45
CA GLU A 171 15.52 3.47 8.93
C GLU A 171 16.33 2.81 7.82
N GLY A 172 15.78 2.77 6.61
CA GLY A 172 16.17 1.80 5.61
C GLY A 172 15.55 2.08 4.26
N ARG A 173 15.77 1.14 3.36
CA ARG A 173 14.80 0.89 2.30
C ARG A 173 13.52 0.34 2.96
N PHE A 174 12.36 0.61 2.37
CA PHE A 174 11.09 -0.01 2.80
C PHE A 174 11.20 -1.54 2.88
N LYS A 175 10.51 -2.17 3.82
CA LYS A 175 10.35 -3.64 3.85
C LYS A 175 9.23 -4.02 2.89
N ALA A 176 9.34 -5.20 2.29
CA ALA A 176 8.31 -5.73 1.42
C ALA A 176 8.20 -7.25 1.59
N GLN A 177 6.99 -7.77 1.39
CA GLN A 177 6.68 -9.18 1.43
C GLN A 177 5.66 -9.49 0.33
N ALA A 178 5.93 -10.52 -0.47
CA ALA A 178 5.00 -11.02 -1.48
C ALA A 178 3.85 -11.80 -0.84
N LEU A 179 2.62 -11.53 -1.25
CA LEU A 179 1.41 -12.25 -0.82
C LEU A 179 1.01 -13.19 -1.96
N LEU A 180 1.23 -14.48 -1.76
CA LEU A 180 1.26 -15.48 -2.84
C LEU A 180 -0.11 -16.10 -3.14
N ASP A 181 -1.09 -15.91 -2.25
CA ASP A 181 -2.46 -16.42 -2.40
C ASP A 181 -3.50 -15.54 -1.68
N GLN A 182 -4.77 -15.89 -1.84
CA GLN A 182 -5.88 -15.13 -1.28
C GLN A 182 -5.88 -15.16 0.26
N GLN A 183 -5.53 -16.30 0.87
CA GLN A 183 -5.43 -16.41 2.32
C GLN A 183 -4.35 -15.48 2.87
N ALA A 184 -3.17 -15.44 2.25
CA ALA A 184 -2.10 -14.50 2.60
C ALA A 184 -2.54 -13.04 2.44
N LEU A 185 -3.20 -12.71 1.33
CA LEU A 185 -3.73 -11.37 1.08
C LEU A 185 -4.72 -10.95 2.17
N LEU A 186 -5.71 -11.79 2.44
CA LEU A 186 -6.79 -11.52 3.38
C LEU A 186 -6.26 -11.40 4.82
N THR A 187 -5.38 -12.32 5.23
CA THR A 187 -4.70 -12.30 6.53
C THR A 187 -3.89 -11.03 6.70
N CYS A 188 -3.12 -10.64 5.68
CA CYS A 188 -2.29 -9.44 5.74
C CYS A 188 -3.14 -8.16 5.80
N MET A 189 -4.23 -8.08 5.03
CA MET A 189 -5.15 -6.95 5.08
C MET A 189 -5.80 -6.80 6.46
N ALA A 190 -6.30 -7.89 7.04
CA ALA A 190 -6.85 -7.88 8.40
C ALA A 190 -5.78 -7.46 9.43
N TYR A 191 -4.57 -8.03 9.34
CA TYR A 191 -3.44 -7.63 10.19
C TYR A 191 -3.16 -6.13 10.08
N VAL A 192 -3.14 -5.57 8.86
CA VAL A 192 -2.88 -4.16 8.62
C VAL A 192 -3.91 -3.28 9.33
N ASP A 193 -5.20 -3.54 9.12
CA ASP A 193 -6.29 -2.75 9.70
C ASP A 193 -6.40 -2.87 11.23
N LEU A 194 -5.94 -3.99 11.81
CA LEU A 194 -5.93 -4.20 13.25
C LEU A 194 -4.70 -3.63 13.97
N ASN A 195 -3.72 -3.07 13.25
CA ASN A 195 -2.51 -2.51 13.87
C ASN A 195 -2.80 -1.42 14.90
N PRO A 196 -3.70 -0.45 14.68
CA PRO A 196 -4.02 0.55 15.70
C PRO A 196 -4.65 -0.04 16.96
N LEU A 197 -5.47 -1.10 16.83
CA LEU A 197 -6.04 -1.80 18.00
C LEU A 197 -4.93 -2.48 18.81
N ARG A 198 -4.04 -3.19 18.11
CA ARG A 198 -2.88 -3.84 18.75
C ARG A 198 -1.96 -2.86 19.46
N ALA A 199 -1.79 -1.66 18.91
CA ALA A 199 -0.99 -0.60 19.51
C ALA A 199 -1.72 0.14 20.65
N GLY A 200 -2.98 -0.19 20.94
CA GLY A 200 -3.81 0.50 21.93
C GLY A 200 -4.22 1.91 21.50
N ILE A 201 -4.10 2.24 20.21
CA ILE A 201 -4.48 3.55 19.64
C ILE A 201 -6.00 3.62 19.42
N ALA A 202 -6.63 2.48 19.10
CA ALA A 202 -8.06 2.35 18.86
C ALA A 202 -8.64 1.18 19.66
N GLN A 203 -9.92 1.22 19.99
CA GLN A 203 -10.61 0.16 20.75
C GLN A 203 -11.41 -0.79 19.85
N THR A 204 -11.83 -0.28 18.69
CA THR A 204 -12.65 -0.97 17.69
C THR A 204 -12.16 -0.63 16.28
N PRO A 205 -12.35 -1.50 15.26
CA PRO A 205 -11.96 -1.19 13.89
C PRO A 205 -12.56 0.12 13.36
N GLU A 206 -13.78 0.46 13.75
CA GLU A 206 -14.48 1.69 13.34
C GLU A 206 -13.88 2.96 13.96
N SER A 207 -13.24 2.84 15.13
CA SER A 207 -12.52 3.94 15.78
C SER A 207 -11.07 4.11 15.27
N SER A 208 -10.63 3.24 14.35
CA SER A 208 -9.27 3.16 13.85
C SER A 208 -8.99 4.22 12.77
N ASN A 209 -8.75 5.46 13.18
CA ASN A 209 -8.51 6.57 12.24
C ASN A 209 -7.27 6.33 11.34
N TYR A 210 -7.33 6.83 10.10
CA TYR A 210 -6.26 6.71 9.09
C TYR A 210 -5.92 5.25 8.74
N THR A 211 -6.95 4.42 8.61
CA THR A 211 -6.86 3.02 8.14
C THR A 211 -7.81 2.73 6.98
N SER A 212 -7.57 1.64 6.26
CA SER A 212 -8.48 1.20 5.20
C SER A 212 -9.83 0.72 5.72
N VAL A 213 -9.89 0.06 6.88
CA VAL A 213 -11.18 -0.37 7.46
C VAL A 213 -12.08 0.82 7.75
N GLN A 214 -11.51 1.93 8.23
CA GLN A 214 -12.26 3.19 8.39
C GLN A 214 -12.85 3.67 7.06
N VAL A 215 -12.03 3.71 5.99
CA VAL A 215 -12.51 4.12 4.67
C VAL A 215 -13.67 3.25 4.22
N ARG A 216 -13.51 1.93 4.29
CA ARG A 216 -14.53 0.95 3.86
C ARG A 216 -15.85 1.14 4.61
N VAL A 217 -15.79 1.26 5.95
CA VAL A 217 -16.97 1.51 6.78
C VAL A 217 -17.65 2.84 6.44
N GLU A 218 -16.89 3.90 6.18
CA GLU A 218 -17.43 5.25 5.94
C GLU A 218 -17.88 5.49 4.48
N THR A 219 -17.35 4.76 3.49
CA THR A 219 -17.63 5.00 2.07
C THR A 219 -18.38 3.87 1.37
N GLU A 220 -18.22 2.63 1.81
CA GLU A 220 -18.73 1.46 1.09
C GLU A 220 -19.96 0.83 1.76
N LEU A 221 -20.22 1.10 3.05
CA LEU A 221 -21.44 0.61 3.71
C LEU A 221 -22.69 1.47 3.41
N PRO A 222 -23.85 0.85 3.08
CA PRO A 222 -25.09 1.55 2.75
C PRO A 222 -25.59 2.51 3.85
N ALA A 223 -25.51 2.11 5.12
CA ALA A 223 -25.95 2.92 6.26
C ALA A 223 -25.15 4.23 6.38
N SER A 224 -23.85 4.18 6.11
CA SER A 224 -22.95 5.34 6.09
C SER A 224 -23.28 6.27 4.93
N ASN A 225 -23.63 5.72 3.77
CA ASN A 225 -24.05 6.48 2.59
C ASN A 225 -25.37 7.26 2.80
N HIS A 226 -26.34 6.69 3.52
CA HIS A 226 -27.57 7.40 3.91
C HIS A 226 -27.31 8.54 4.91
N ARG A 227 -26.48 8.31 5.92
CA ARG A 227 -26.08 9.36 6.89
C ARG A 227 -25.32 10.51 6.24
N ARG A 228 -24.42 10.21 5.29
CA ARG A 228 -23.63 11.21 4.53
C ARG A 228 -24.50 12.08 3.62
N LYS A 229 -25.55 11.53 3.01
CA LYS A 229 -26.56 12.31 2.27
C LYS A 229 -27.35 13.25 3.18
N LYS A 230 -27.65 12.84 4.41
CA LYS A 230 -28.39 13.65 5.39
C LYS A 230 -27.55 14.81 5.95
N SER A 231 -26.28 14.55 6.32
CA SER A 231 -25.32 15.57 6.81
C SER A 231 -25.01 16.65 5.75
N ARG A 232 -24.91 16.28 4.47
CA ARG A 232 -24.75 17.25 3.37
C ARG A 232 -25.94 18.21 3.22
N LYS A 233 -27.15 17.79 3.58
CA LYS A 233 -28.36 18.62 3.49
C LYS A 233 -28.53 19.58 4.66
N THR A 234 -27.90 19.33 5.81
CA THR A 234 -28.26 20.05 7.04
C THR A 234 -27.17 20.92 7.64
N ASN A 235 -25.89 20.82 7.28
CA ASN A 235 -24.90 21.77 7.84
C ASN A 235 -23.52 21.89 7.18
N GLY A 236 -23.28 21.40 5.97
CA GLY A 236 -21.98 21.57 5.27
C GLY A 236 -20.73 20.98 5.95
N GLN A 237 -20.82 20.56 7.22
CA GLN A 237 -19.75 20.01 8.03
C GLN A 237 -19.49 18.57 7.59
N ARG A 238 -18.27 18.34 7.09
CA ARG A 238 -17.73 17.00 6.86
C ARG A 238 -17.52 16.33 8.22
N ARG A 239 -17.86 15.04 8.33
CA ARG A 239 -17.64 14.24 9.55
C ARG A 239 -16.16 14.17 9.96
N TYR A 240 -15.29 14.23 8.96
CA TYR A 240 -13.85 14.31 9.12
C TYR A 240 -13.35 15.56 8.39
N ASP A 241 -12.39 16.25 8.98
CA ASP A 241 -11.66 17.37 8.39
C ASP A 241 -10.61 16.92 7.35
N TYR A 242 -10.46 15.60 7.16
CA TYR A 242 -9.48 14.99 6.28
C TYR A 242 -10.07 14.09 5.18
N ASN A 243 -9.25 13.75 4.19
CA ASN A 243 -9.66 12.94 3.02
C ASN A 243 -9.20 11.48 3.15
N PHE A 244 -9.93 10.57 2.52
CA PHE A 244 -9.58 9.15 2.43
C PHE A 244 -8.82 8.84 1.15
N ALA A 245 -7.88 7.89 1.23
CA ALA A 245 -7.23 7.36 0.04
C ALA A 245 -8.15 6.42 -0.73
N ARG A 246 -8.06 6.46 -2.06
CA ARG A 246 -8.74 5.49 -2.93
C ARG A 246 -8.25 4.07 -2.65
N LEU A 247 -9.20 3.16 -2.39
CA LEU A 247 -8.94 1.75 -2.19
C LEU A 247 -9.30 0.91 -3.43
N LYS A 248 -8.68 -0.25 -3.53
CA LYS A 248 -9.03 -1.31 -4.46
C LYS A 248 -10.40 -1.88 -4.05
N PRO A 249 -11.37 -1.93 -4.99
CA PRO A 249 -12.73 -2.40 -4.69
C PRO A 249 -12.77 -3.91 -4.46
N PHE A 250 -13.78 -4.37 -3.72
CA PHE A 250 -14.12 -5.78 -3.61
C PHE A 250 -14.92 -6.28 -4.81
N VAL A 251 -15.05 -7.59 -4.96
CA VAL A 251 -15.79 -8.21 -6.07
C VAL A 251 -17.26 -7.80 -6.12
N ASP A 252 -17.87 -7.55 -4.95
CA ASP A 252 -19.26 -7.16 -4.76
C ASP A 252 -19.45 -5.65 -4.57
N SER A 253 -18.37 -4.86 -4.69
CA SER A 253 -18.50 -3.41 -4.66
C SER A 253 -19.22 -2.95 -5.92
N GLU A 254 -20.43 -2.42 -5.75
CA GLU A 254 -21.10 -1.66 -6.80
C GLU A 254 -20.18 -0.51 -7.21
N THR A 255 -19.49 -0.66 -8.34
CA THR A 255 -18.68 0.38 -8.92
C THR A 255 -19.64 1.45 -9.42
N LYS A 256 -20.09 2.34 -8.53
CA LYS A 256 -20.81 3.56 -8.92
C LYS A 256 -19.91 4.26 -9.92
N SER A 257 -20.39 4.32 -11.15
CA SER A 257 -19.66 4.66 -12.37
C SER A 257 -19.24 6.14 -12.43
N SER A 258 -18.44 6.58 -11.46
CA SER A 258 -17.74 7.86 -11.52
C SER A 258 -16.39 7.73 -12.22
N ILE A 259 -16.05 6.53 -12.70
CA ILE A 259 -14.77 6.18 -13.27
C ILE A 259 -14.99 5.92 -14.76
N ASN A 260 -14.66 6.90 -15.59
CA ASN A 260 -14.75 6.86 -17.04
C ASN A 260 -13.58 6.06 -17.64
N ILE A 261 -13.38 4.81 -17.23
CA ILE A 261 -12.17 4.05 -17.59
C ILE A 261 -12.54 2.71 -18.20
N LYS A 262 -12.18 2.54 -19.48
CA LYS A 262 -12.19 1.30 -20.26
C LYS A 262 -11.22 0.22 -19.71
N ASP A 263 -10.72 0.36 -18.48
CA ASP A 263 -9.77 -0.56 -17.86
C ASP A 263 -10.56 -1.63 -17.10
N LYS A 264 -10.25 -2.90 -17.37
CA LYS A 264 -10.78 -4.03 -16.61
C LYS A 264 -10.26 -3.93 -15.17
N ILE A 265 -11.09 -3.48 -14.24
CA ILE A 265 -10.70 -3.35 -12.83
C ILE A 265 -10.56 -4.77 -12.25
N HIS A 266 -9.35 -5.18 -11.88
CA HIS A 266 -9.17 -6.37 -11.05
C HIS A 266 -9.66 -6.06 -9.64
N SER A 267 -10.83 -6.58 -9.25
CA SER A 267 -11.33 -6.44 -7.87
C SER A 267 -10.57 -7.36 -6.91
N LEU A 268 -10.65 -7.05 -5.61
CA LEU A 268 -10.25 -8.00 -4.58
C LEU A 268 -11.17 -9.23 -4.64
N PRO A 269 -10.63 -10.46 -4.49
CA PRO A 269 -11.36 -11.70 -4.76
C PRO A 269 -12.35 -12.11 -3.65
N PHE A 270 -12.66 -11.22 -2.73
CA PHE A 270 -13.56 -11.47 -1.59
C PHE A 270 -14.63 -10.38 -1.54
N LYS A 271 -15.73 -10.66 -0.84
CA LYS A 271 -16.82 -9.71 -0.62
C LYS A 271 -16.48 -8.76 0.52
N LEU A 272 -16.95 -7.51 0.41
CA LEU A 272 -16.76 -6.50 1.46
C LEU A 272 -17.34 -6.98 2.81
N LYS A 273 -18.55 -7.55 2.79
CA LYS A 273 -19.23 -7.99 4.02
C LYS A 273 -18.44 -9.07 4.75
N ASP A 274 -17.97 -10.08 4.00
CA ASP A 274 -17.19 -11.18 4.58
C ASP A 274 -15.86 -10.68 5.15
N TYR A 275 -15.21 -9.74 4.45
CA TYR A 275 -13.99 -9.12 4.95
C TYR A 275 -14.20 -8.36 6.26
N LEU A 276 -15.24 -7.54 6.35
CA LEU A 276 -15.52 -6.78 7.57
C LEU A 276 -15.88 -7.70 8.75
N GLU A 277 -16.63 -8.78 8.49
CA GLU A 277 -16.93 -9.80 9.50
C GLU A 277 -15.66 -10.49 9.98
N LEU A 278 -14.73 -10.82 9.08
CA LEU A 278 -13.43 -11.38 9.45
C LEU A 278 -12.62 -10.40 10.31
N VAL A 279 -12.58 -9.12 9.97
CA VAL A 279 -11.84 -8.09 10.74
C VAL A 279 -12.44 -7.94 12.13
N ASP A 280 -13.77 -7.87 12.28
CA ASP A 280 -14.42 -7.80 13.59
C ASP A 280 -14.15 -9.06 14.43
N ALA A 281 -14.36 -10.25 13.86
CA ALA A 281 -14.07 -11.51 14.52
C ALA A 281 -12.61 -11.58 15.00
N SER A 282 -11.68 -11.19 14.13
CA SER A 282 -10.24 -11.14 14.42
C SER A 282 -9.91 -10.12 15.51
N ALA A 283 -10.55 -8.95 15.51
CA ALA A 283 -10.38 -7.93 16.55
C ALA A 283 -10.76 -8.47 17.93
N ARG A 284 -11.90 -9.17 18.01
CA ARG A 284 -12.39 -9.77 19.26
C ARG A 284 -11.45 -10.87 19.78
N MET A 285 -10.91 -11.69 18.88
CA MET A 285 -9.94 -12.74 19.23
C MET A 285 -8.57 -12.20 19.68
N ALA A 286 -8.16 -11.01 19.21
CA ALA A 286 -6.81 -10.47 19.43
C ALA A 286 -6.64 -9.59 20.68
N ARG A 287 -7.74 -9.22 21.39
CA ARG A 287 -7.69 -8.30 22.54
C ARG A 287 -6.91 -8.89 23.71
N THR A 288 -6.02 -8.07 24.28
CA THR A 288 -5.12 -8.45 25.38
C THR A 288 -5.71 -8.17 26.77
N ASP A 289 -6.82 -7.42 26.85
CA ASP A 289 -7.17 -6.65 28.04
C ASP A 289 -8.32 -7.19 28.91
N LYS A 290 -8.89 -8.40 28.69
CA LYS A 290 -9.53 -9.24 29.75
C LYS A 290 -10.43 -10.39 29.23
N LYS A 291 -10.45 -11.46 30.03
CA LYS A 291 -11.62 -12.29 30.42
C LYS A 291 -12.35 -13.16 29.41
N TYR A 292 -12.10 -13.05 28.11
CA TYR A 292 -12.61 -14.04 27.16
C TYR A 292 -11.50 -15.04 26.88
N HIS A 293 -11.72 -16.26 27.33
CA HIS A 293 -11.04 -17.44 26.82
C HIS A 293 -10.92 -17.29 25.29
N MET A 294 -9.74 -17.52 24.70
CA MET A 294 -9.76 -17.88 23.29
C MET A 294 -10.58 -19.16 23.24
N ASP A 295 -11.77 -19.06 22.67
CA ASP A 295 -12.48 -20.26 22.26
C ASP A 295 -11.50 -21.02 21.35
N ASP A 296 -11.32 -22.31 21.60
CA ASP A 296 -10.45 -23.12 20.75
C ASP A 296 -11.08 -23.29 19.34
N SER A 297 -12.35 -22.88 19.17
CA SER A 297 -13.06 -22.84 17.90
C SER A 297 -12.86 -21.52 17.14
N LEU A 298 -12.74 -21.64 15.81
CA LEU A 298 -12.77 -20.50 14.90
C LEU A 298 -14.22 -20.07 14.64
N PRO A 299 -14.52 -18.77 14.56
CA PRO A 299 -15.83 -18.31 14.11
C PRO A 299 -16.18 -18.84 12.70
N PRO A 300 -17.47 -19.04 12.36
CA PRO A 300 -17.88 -19.63 11.07
C PRO A 300 -17.38 -18.88 9.82
N ILE A 301 -17.02 -17.61 9.95
CA ILE A 301 -16.43 -16.81 8.86
C ILE A 301 -15.15 -17.43 8.29
N PHE A 302 -14.37 -18.16 9.10
CA PHE A 302 -13.13 -18.80 8.64
C PHE A 302 -13.38 -19.95 7.69
N GLU A 303 -14.40 -20.77 7.98
CA GLU A 303 -14.84 -21.86 7.10
C GLU A 303 -15.43 -21.29 5.81
N ARG A 304 -16.29 -20.26 5.91
CA ARG A 304 -16.91 -19.60 4.75
C ARG A 304 -15.90 -18.96 3.79
N LEU A 305 -14.77 -18.50 4.32
CA LEU A 305 -13.67 -17.90 3.55
C LEU A 305 -12.57 -18.92 3.21
N GLU A 306 -12.78 -20.20 3.52
CA GLU A 306 -11.82 -21.30 3.25
C GLU A 306 -10.42 -21.00 3.84
N ILE A 307 -10.37 -20.37 5.02
CA ILE A 307 -9.12 -20.03 5.71
C ILE A 307 -8.67 -21.24 6.52
N GLU A 308 -7.73 -22.01 5.97
CA GLU A 308 -7.09 -23.13 6.67
C GLU A 308 -6.19 -22.64 7.82
N THR A 309 -6.70 -22.63 9.06
CA THR A 309 -5.94 -22.22 10.23
C THR A 309 -6.54 -22.77 11.54
N ASN A 310 -5.96 -22.41 12.68
CA ASN A 310 -6.54 -22.67 14.00
C ASN A 310 -6.65 -21.38 14.83
N ALA A 311 -7.55 -21.35 15.81
CA ALA A 311 -7.86 -20.16 16.60
C ALA A 311 -6.64 -19.58 17.31
N ARG A 312 -5.80 -20.44 17.92
CA ARG A 312 -4.58 -20.02 18.64
C ARG A 312 -3.57 -19.38 17.71
N TRP A 313 -3.33 -19.98 16.54
CA TRP A 313 -2.43 -19.43 15.54
C TRP A 313 -2.94 -18.09 15.02
N TRP A 314 -4.22 -18.00 14.68
CA TRP A 314 -4.82 -16.77 14.15
C TRP A 314 -4.78 -15.62 15.17
N ALA A 315 -5.19 -15.86 16.41
CA ALA A 315 -5.14 -14.87 17.47
C ALA A 315 -3.69 -14.44 17.76
N SER A 316 -2.72 -15.38 17.72
CA SER A 316 -1.30 -15.04 17.84
C SER A 316 -0.81 -14.14 16.70
N ALA A 317 -1.22 -14.43 15.45
CA ALA A 317 -0.92 -13.63 14.27
C ALA A 317 -1.49 -12.20 14.39
N MET A 318 -2.78 -12.08 14.75
CA MET A 318 -3.48 -10.79 14.84
C MET A 318 -3.10 -9.96 16.07
N SER A 319 -2.81 -10.60 17.21
CA SER A 319 -2.27 -9.91 18.40
C SER A 319 -0.84 -9.39 18.19
N GLY A 320 -0.19 -9.80 17.09
CA GLY A 320 1.18 -9.45 16.74
C GLY A 320 2.21 -9.86 17.80
N ARG A 321 1.87 -10.87 18.60
CA ARG A 321 2.82 -11.66 19.40
C ARG A 321 3.52 -12.71 18.54
N SER A 322 2.87 -13.13 17.45
CA SER A 322 3.46 -14.06 16.49
C SER A 322 4.69 -13.46 15.80
N THR A 323 5.78 -14.22 15.81
CA THR A 323 6.97 -13.96 14.97
C THR A 323 6.66 -14.05 13.49
N VAL A 324 5.59 -14.77 13.13
CA VAL A 324 4.98 -14.91 11.80
C VAL A 324 4.07 -13.72 11.48
N MET A 325 4.03 -12.63 12.24
CA MET A 325 3.41 -11.38 11.77
C MET A 325 4.24 -10.16 12.17
N ALA A 326 4.82 -10.21 13.37
CA ALA A 326 5.55 -9.11 13.98
C ALA A 326 7.07 -9.13 13.73
N SER A 327 7.65 -10.26 13.31
CA SER A 327 9.06 -10.32 12.97
C SER A 327 9.22 -10.38 11.45
N ALA A 328 9.75 -9.30 10.88
CA ALA A 328 10.35 -9.33 9.54
C ALA A 328 11.56 -10.30 9.44
N ARG A 329 11.84 -11.11 10.48
CA ARG A 329 12.92 -12.10 10.52
C ARG A 329 12.45 -13.50 10.07
N GLN A 330 11.21 -13.89 10.34
CA GLN A 330 10.64 -15.16 9.83
C GLN A 330 9.81 -15.01 8.55
N PHE A 331 9.55 -13.76 8.13
CA PHE A 331 8.99 -13.41 6.84
C PHE A 331 10.04 -12.80 5.91
N ALA A 332 11.01 -13.61 5.49
CA ALA A 332 12.15 -13.03 4.78
C ALA A 332 11.68 -12.25 3.53
N HIS A 333 10.75 -12.80 2.73
CA HIS A 333 10.29 -12.16 1.47
C HIS A 333 8.88 -12.50 0.98
N ALA A 334 8.16 -13.49 1.55
CA ALA A 334 6.85 -13.92 1.05
C ALA A 334 5.94 -14.52 2.15
N MET A 335 4.64 -14.66 1.86
CA MET A 335 3.60 -15.31 2.66
C MET A 335 2.64 -16.04 1.72
N GLY A 336 2.30 -17.29 2.05
CA GLY A 336 1.34 -18.12 1.34
C GLY A 336 1.38 -19.56 1.83
N SER A 337 0.63 -20.43 1.16
CA SER A 337 0.65 -21.87 1.37
C SER A 337 2.08 -22.44 1.23
N ALA A 338 2.31 -23.60 1.84
CA ALA A 338 3.61 -24.28 1.76
C ALA A 338 4.05 -24.54 0.31
N LEU A 339 3.09 -24.88 -0.57
CA LEU A 339 3.32 -25.09 -1.99
C LEU A 339 3.77 -23.80 -2.68
N ASN A 340 3.04 -22.69 -2.47
CA ASN A 340 3.35 -21.40 -3.06
C ASN A 340 4.71 -20.87 -2.58
N LEU A 341 5.04 -21.07 -1.30
CA LEU A 341 6.35 -20.70 -0.75
C LEU A 341 7.50 -21.49 -1.38
N LYS A 342 7.30 -22.80 -1.65
CA LYS A 342 8.29 -23.63 -2.35
C LYS A 342 8.51 -23.14 -3.77
N GLN A 343 7.43 -22.91 -4.53
CA GLN A 343 7.48 -22.36 -5.88
C GLN A 343 8.14 -20.99 -5.92
N PHE A 344 7.80 -20.10 -4.98
CA PHE A 344 8.42 -18.79 -4.84
C PHE A 344 9.94 -18.91 -4.65
N LYS A 345 10.40 -19.81 -3.78
CA LYS A 345 11.82 -20.04 -3.52
C LYS A 345 12.55 -20.56 -4.76
N GLU A 346 11.96 -21.51 -5.47
CA GLU A 346 12.52 -22.08 -6.70
C GLU A 346 12.64 -21.01 -7.80
N ARG A 347 11.56 -20.25 -8.04
CA ARG A 347 11.56 -19.13 -8.99
C ARG A 347 12.63 -18.09 -8.66
N VAL A 348 12.70 -17.64 -7.41
CA VAL A 348 13.70 -16.64 -6.98
C VAL A 348 15.12 -17.16 -7.18
N LYS A 349 15.37 -18.45 -6.92
CA LYS A 349 16.66 -19.09 -7.16
C LYS A 349 17.01 -19.05 -8.66
N GLN A 350 16.12 -19.53 -9.53
CA GLN A 350 16.30 -19.55 -10.98
C GLN A 350 16.55 -18.14 -11.54
N GLN A 351 15.69 -17.17 -11.24
CA GLN A 351 15.84 -15.80 -11.70
C GLN A 351 17.14 -15.14 -11.19
N THR A 352 17.57 -15.47 -9.96
CA THR A 352 18.85 -14.99 -9.41
C THR A 352 20.03 -15.59 -10.17
N GLU A 353 19.98 -16.87 -10.53
CA GLU A 353 21.02 -17.54 -11.33
C GLU A 353 21.11 -16.94 -12.73
N THR A 354 19.98 -16.78 -13.42
CA THR A 354 19.91 -16.11 -14.73
C THR A 354 20.45 -14.68 -14.67
N TRP A 355 20.05 -13.91 -13.66
CA TRP A 355 20.54 -12.55 -13.47
C TRP A 355 22.07 -12.52 -13.26
N ARG A 356 22.61 -13.42 -12.43
CA ARG A 356 24.06 -13.52 -12.20
C ARG A 356 24.80 -13.83 -13.50
N GLN A 357 24.33 -14.80 -14.28
CA GLN A 357 24.92 -15.15 -15.58
C GLN A 357 24.93 -13.95 -16.55
N GLN A 358 23.84 -13.18 -16.59
CA GLN A 358 23.74 -11.99 -17.44
C GLN A 358 24.64 -10.84 -16.96
N THR A 359 24.82 -10.67 -15.65
CA THR A 359 25.68 -9.61 -15.08
C THR A 359 27.17 -9.94 -15.01
N LEU A 360 27.54 -11.23 -14.98
CA LEU A 360 28.93 -11.70 -14.96
C LEU A 360 29.48 -11.94 -16.38
N SER A 361 28.65 -11.78 -17.42
CA SER A 361 29.12 -11.76 -18.81
C SER A 361 29.91 -10.46 -19.05
N PRO A 362 31.14 -10.50 -19.60
CA PRO A 362 31.93 -9.29 -19.82
C PRO A 362 31.19 -8.34 -20.79
N GLY A 363 30.94 -7.09 -20.38
CA GLY A 363 30.49 -6.03 -21.30
C GLY A 363 29.16 -5.33 -21.00
N LYS A 364 28.44 -5.63 -19.90
CA LYS A 364 27.23 -4.86 -19.54
C LYS A 364 27.36 -4.22 -18.15
N GLN A 365 27.67 -2.93 -18.11
CA GLN A 365 27.51 -2.12 -16.91
C GLN A 365 26.03 -2.12 -16.47
N PRO A 366 25.73 -2.17 -15.17
CA PRO A 366 24.36 -2.14 -14.67
C PRO A 366 23.69 -0.77 -14.97
N PRO A 367 22.41 -0.73 -15.36
CA PRO A 367 21.68 0.52 -15.52
C PRO A 367 21.49 1.20 -14.16
N SER A 368 21.77 2.50 -14.11
CA SER A 368 21.68 3.39 -12.93
C SER A 368 20.29 3.48 -12.31
#